data_AF-A0A2G2JXX2-F1
#
_entry.id   AF-A0A2G2JXX2-F1
#
_cell.length_a   1.000
_cell.length_b   1.000
_cell.length_c   1.000
_cell.angle_alpha   90.00
_cell.angle_beta   90.00
_cell.angle_gamma   90.00
#
_symmetry.space_group_name_H-M   'P 1'
#
loop_
_entity.id
_entity.type
_entity.pdbx_description
1 polymer ?
#
loop_
_entity_poly.entity_id
_entity_poly.type
_entity_poly.pdbx_seq_one_letter_code
_entity_poly.pdbx_strand_id
1 'polypeptide(L)'
;MKRNFTLLVLLIALISSLSYGQKDTKHTYSSQQIEKFNLPPGAKLMGKNYEYVDYSYKLNTTYSNELVSKNYLFKFTVEEFNILKNKNKEAYLYYQNANNYFIRLSDKVKKAFTVNELWYIYMYDQKLKKHLTLIK
;
A
#
# COMPACT_ATOMS: atom_id res chain seq x y z
N MET A 1 -56.27 -35.46 12.87
CA MET A 1 -55.37 -35.67 11.71
C MET A 1 -54.11 -34.84 11.94
N LYS A 2 -52.93 -35.46 11.75
CA LYS A 2 -51.63 -35.01 12.25
C LYS A 2 -51.01 -33.93 11.35
N ARG A 3 -50.37 -32.94 11.99
CA ARG A 3 -49.67 -31.79 11.42
C ARG A 3 -48.41 -32.23 10.67
N ASN A 4 -48.30 -31.87 9.40
CA ASN A 4 -47.04 -31.95 8.63
C ASN A 4 -46.73 -30.55 8.07
N PHE A 5 -46.01 -29.74 8.84
CA PHE A 5 -45.49 -28.43 8.39
C PHE A 5 -44.02 -28.29 8.77
N THR A 6 -43.26 -29.34 8.55
CA THR A 6 -41.82 -29.40 8.82
C THR A 6 -41.14 -30.00 7.62
N LEU A 7 -40.92 -29.19 6.56
CA LEU A 7 -39.95 -29.50 5.50
C LEU A 7 -39.67 -28.33 4.52
N LEU A 8 -39.80 -27.07 4.96
CA LEU A 8 -39.43 -25.92 4.11
C LEU A 8 -38.71 -24.80 4.88
N VAL A 9 -37.84 -25.15 5.83
CA VAL A 9 -36.92 -24.20 6.48
C VAL A 9 -35.45 -24.60 6.28
N LEU A 10 -35.19 -25.78 5.69
CA LEU A 10 -33.83 -26.34 5.56
C LEU A 10 -33.15 -26.07 4.21
N LEU A 11 -33.73 -25.21 3.35
CA LEU A 11 -33.19 -24.90 2.02
C LEU A 11 -32.53 -23.50 1.90
N ILE A 12 -32.47 -22.73 2.99
CA ILE A 12 -31.93 -21.35 2.98
C ILE A 12 -30.46 -21.30 3.44
N ALA A 13 -29.89 -22.39 3.95
CA ALA A 13 -28.54 -22.41 4.53
C ALA A 13 -27.39 -22.75 3.54
N LEU A 14 -27.64 -22.92 2.24
CA LEU A 14 -26.65 -23.47 1.29
C LEU A 14 -26.16 -22.51 0.20
N ILE A 15 -26.52 -21.21 0.21
CA ILE A 15 -26.09 -20.26 -0.85
C ILE A 15 -25.52 -18.94 -0.30
N SER A 16 -24.81 -18.98 0.82
CA SER A 16 -23.97 -17.85 1.22
C SER A 16 -22.50 -18.27 1.23
N SER A 17 -21.85 -18.25 0.07
CA SER A 17 -20.42 -18.00 0.01
C SER A 17 -20.17 -16.53 0.36
N LEU A 18 -20.46 -16.17 1.60
CA LEU A 18 -19.94 -14.95 2.19
C LEU A 18 -18.48 -15.24 2.48
N SER A 19 -17.62 -14.94 1.50
CA SER A 19 -16.19 -14.76 1.74
C SER A 19 -16.04 -13.59 2.71
N TYR A 20 -16.11 -13.89 4.00
CA TYR A 20 -15.62 -12.99 5.02
C TYR A 20 -14.09 -12.98 4.88
N GLY A 21 -13.59 -12.03 4.09
CA GLY A 21 -12.21 -11.61 4.22
C GLY A 21 -11.97 -11.28 5.67
N GLN A 22 -11.01 -11.98 6.29
CA GLN A 22 -10.54 -11.68 7.63
C GLN A 22 -10.16 -10.19 7.63
N LYS A 23 -10.99 -9.35 8.24
CA LYS A 23 -10.60 -7.97 8.53
C LYS A 23 -9.54 -8.11 9.61
N ASP A 24 -8.29 -8.17 9.17
CA ASP A 24 -7.17 -8.20 10.07
C ASP A 24 -7.31 -7.05 11.06
N THR A 25 -7.11 -7.41 12.31
CA THR A 25 -7.23 -6.58 13.50
C THR A 25 -6.83 -5.14 13.24
N LYS A 26 -7.69 -4.21 13.66
CA LYS A 26 -7.43 -2.77 13.72
C LYS A 26 -6.13 -2.52 14.51
N HIS A 27 -4.99 -2.50 13.82
CA HIS A 27 -3.70 -2.23 14.43
C HIS A 27 -3.71 -0.78 14.91
N THR A 28 -3.95 -0.60 16.21
CA THR A 28 -3.84 0.72 16.83
C THR A 28 -2.36 0.98 17.04
N TYR A 29 -1.76 1.73 16.11
CA TYR A 29 -0.35 2.11 16.20
C TYR A 29 -0.15 3.07 17.37
N SER A 30 0.82 2.78 18.23
CA SER A 30 1.26 3.73 19.25
C SER A 30 1.97 4.91 18.59
N SER A 31 1.97 6.08 19.25
CA SER A 31 2.69 7.28 18.78
C SER A 31 4.16 6.99 18.43
N GLN A 32 4.82 6.10 19.19
CA GLN A 32 6.20 5.67 18.95
C GLN A 32 6.40 4.85 17.67
N GLN A 33 5.37 4.15 17.19
CA GLN A 33 5.44 3.44 15.90
C GLN A 33 5.19 4.39 14.72
N ILE A 34 4.38 5.43 14.93
CA ILE A 34 4.09 6.48 13.94
C ILE A 34 5.34 7.35 13.66
N GLU A 35 6.18 7.58 14.67
CA GLU A 35 7.46 8.30 14.51
C GLU A 35 8.45 7.59 13.56
N LYS A 36 8.20 6.32 13.22
CA LYS A 36 9.02 5.58 12.25
C LYS A 36 8.56 5.75 10.81
N PHE A 37 7.47 6.49 10.57
CA PHE A 37 7.01 6.76 9.21
C PHE A 37 7.90 7.77 8.51
N ASN A 38 8.14 7.50 7.23
CA ASN A 38 8.95 8.35 6.37
C ASN A 38 8.01 9.31 5.61
N LEU A 39 7.36 10.18 6.36
CA LEU A 39 6.40 11.14 5.81
C LEU A 39 7.12 12.30 5.10
N PRO A 40 6.47 12.94 4.10
CA PRO A 40 6.99 14.17 3.53
C PRO A 40 7.18 15.26 4.60
N PRO A 41 8.14 16.17 4.44
CA PRO A 41 8.32 17.30 5.34
C PRO A 41 7.03 18.10 5.54
N GLY A 42 6.70 18.41 6.80
CA GLY A 42 5.47 19.12 7.18
C GLY A 42 4.21 18.25 7.23
N ALA A 43 4.24 17.01 6.75
CA ALA A 43 3.11 16.09 6.88
C ALA A 43 3.03 15.51 8.30
N LYS A 44 1.81 15.44 8.84
CA LYS A 44 1.52 14.79 10.12
C LYS A 44 0.50 13.67 9.89
N LEU A 45 0.76 12.49 10.44
CA LEU A 45 -0.21 11.41 10.40
C LEU A 45 -1.34 11.66 11.40
N MET A 46 -2.58 11.58 10.92
CA MET A 46 -3.75 11.51 11.80
C MET A 46 -3.97 10.05 12.24
N GLY A 47 -3.26 9.61 13.28
CA GLY A 47 -3.22 8.21 13.72
C GLY A 47 -4.59 7.58 14.02
N LYS A 48 -5.61 8.35 14.37
CA LYS A 48 -6.97 7.84 14.66
C LYS A 48 -7.63 7.14 13.46
N ASN A 49 -7.25 7.50 12.24
CA ASN A 49 -7.86 6.99 11.01
C ASN A 49 -6.85 6.22 10.13
N TYR A 50 -5.68 5.89 10.68
CA TYR A 50 -4.69 5.13 9.94
C TYR A 50 -5.04 3.64 10.01
N GLU A 51 -5.21 3.03 8.85
CA GLU A 51 -5.34 1.58 8.69
C GLU A 51 -4.13 1.07 7.93
N TYR A 52 -3.46 0.07 8.50
CA TYR A 52 -2.33 -0.56 7.83
C TYR A 52 -2.80 -1.52 6.75
N VAL A 53 -2.25 -1.33 5.56
CA VAL A 53 -2.38 -2.25 4.43
C VAL A 53 -1.07 -3.02 4.27
N ASP A 54 -1.13 -4.34 4.44
CA ASP A 54 -0.01 -5.23 4.14
C ASP A 54 0.07 -5.49 2.64
N TYR A 55 1.18 -5.10 2.02
CA TYR A 55 1.45 -5.35 0.60
C TYR A 55 2.43 -6.50 0.37
N SER A 56 2.98 -7.11 1.42
CA SER A 56 4.01 -8.15 1.32
C SER A 56 3.55 -9.38 0.54
N TYR A 57 2.24 -9.71 0.62
CA TYR A 57 1.65 -10.86 -0.07
C TYR A 57 1.83 -10.83 -1.60
N LYS A 58 1.91 -9.64 -2.20
CA LYS A 58 2.09 -9.49 -3.67
C LYS A 58 3.43 -9.99 -4.18
N LEU A 59 4.41 -10.19 -3.30
CA LEU A 59 5.71 -10.71 -3.70
C LEU A 59 5.66 -12.17 -4.19
N ASN A 60 4.63 -12.91 -3.78
CA ASN A 60 4.44 -14.33 -4.07
C ASN A 60 3.52 -14.60 -5.27
N THR A 61 2.87 -13.57 -5.82
CA THR A 61 1.97 -13.71 -6.97
C THR A 61 2.73 -13.72 -8.30
N THR A 62 2.26 -14.51 -9.26
CA THR A 62 2.78 -14.53 -10.63
C THR A 62 2.41 -13.23 -11.35
N TYR A 63 3.41 -12.52 -11.89
CA TYR A 63 3.24 -11.15 -12.37
C TYR A 63 2.75 -11.07 -13.82
N SER A 64 1.98 -10.01 -14.09
CA SER A 64 1.59 -9.56 -15.43
C SER A 64 2.82 -9.19 -16.28
N ASN A 65 2.72 -9.37 -17.60
CA ASN A 65 3.71 -8.96 -18.61
C ASN A 65 3.75 -7.42 -18.83
N GLU A 66 3.40 -6.62 -17.83
CA GLU A 66 3.35 -5.17 -17.94
C GLU A 66 4.73 -4.53 -18.09
N LEU A 67 4.78 -3.46 -18.89
CA LEU A 67 5.94 -2.61 -19.06
C LEU A 67 6.33 -1.97 -17.72
N VAL A 68 7.61 -2.04 -17.40
CA VAL A 68 8.17 -1.55 -16.12
C VAL A 68 8.29 -0.02 -16.07
N SER A 69 8.13 0.65 -17.21
CA SER A 69 8.22 2.11 -17.29
C SER A 69 7.09 2.77 -16.50
N LYS A 70 7.43 3.32 -15.33
CA LYS A 70 6.51 3.96 -14.39
C LYS A 70 7.01 5.36 -14.06
N ASN A 71 6.14 6.36 -14.17
CA ASN A 71 6.41 7.69 -13.64
C ASN A 71 6.15 7.69 -12.13
N TYR A 72 7.20 7.60 -11.32
CA TYR A 72 7.05 7.59 -9.86
C TYR A 72 6.77 8.98 -9.28
N LEU A 73 7.02 10.05 -10.03
CA LEU A 73 6.71 11.43 -9.65
C LEU A 73 5.42 11.92 -10.30
N PHE A 74 4.48 11.02 -10.64
CA PHE A 74 3.24 11.34 -11.36
C PHE A 74 2.35 12.41 -10.72
N LYS A 75 2.59 12.77 -9.46
CA LYS A 75 1.90 13.87 -8.76
C LYS A 75 2.45 15.26 -9.12
N PHE A 76 3.54 15.33 -9.88
CA PHE A 76 4.17 16.57 -10.32
C PHE A 76 4.35 16.57 -11.83
N THR A 77 4.06 17.70 -12.44
CA THR A 77 4.66 18.08 -13.73
C THR A 77 6.17 18.34 -13.54
N VAL A 78 6.92 18.35 -14.65
CA VAL A 78 8.36 18.67 -14.63
C VAL A 78 8.58 20.08 -14.08
N GLU A 79 7.73 21.02 -14.48
CA GLU A 79 7.73 22.41 -14.04
C GLU A 79 7.48 22.51 -12.53
N GLU A 80 6.43 21.85 -12.02
CA GLU A 80 6.13 21.84 -10.57
C GLU A 80 7.27 21.25 -9.75
N PHE A 81 7.90 20.18 -10.24
CA PHE A 81 9.03 19.56 -9.55
C PHE A 81 10.26 20.47 -9.53
N ASN A 82 10.53 21.18 -10.63
CA ASN A 82 11.60 22.18 -10.69
C ASN A 82 11.32 23.39 -9.80
N ILE A 83 10.07 23.85 -9.71
CA ILE A 83 9.67 24.91 -8.79
C ILE A 83 9.88 24.47 -7.34
N LEU A 84 9.56 23.21 -7.01
CA LEU A 84 9.74 22.67 -5.67
C LEU A 84 11.19 22.76 -5.20
N LYS A 85 12.16 22.53 -6.10
CA LYS A 85 13.60 22.66 -5.83
C LYS A 85 13.98 24.02 -5.24
N ASN A 86 13.36 25.08 -5.73
CA ASN A 86 13.67 26.45 -5.32
C ASN A 86 12.82 26.93 -4.15
N LYS A 87 11.57 26.48 -4.03
CA LYS A 87 10.63 26.93 -3.00
C LYS A 87 10.73 26.13 -1.69
N ASN A 88 10.98 24.83 -1.77
CA ASN A 88 11.04 23.96 -0.61
C ASN A 88 12.04 22.82 -0.85
N LYS A 89 13.31 23.12 -0.55
CA LYS A 89 14.43 22.21 -0.76
C LYS A 89 14.26 20.88 -0.03
N GLU A 90 13.71 20.89 1.19
CA GLU A 90 13.48 19.67 1.97
C GLU A 90 12.47 18.75 1.30
N ALA A 91 11.32 19.30 0.88
CA ALA A 91 10.32 18.53 0.16
C ALA A 91 10.89 18.01 -1.17
N TYR A 92 11.60 18.84 -1.92
CA TYR A 92 12.27 18.43 -3.15
C TYR A 92 13.20 17.22 -2.92
N LEU A 93 14.07 17.29 -1.91
CA LEU A 93 14.99 16.20 -1.57
C LEU A 93 14.24 14.92 -1.17
N TYR A 94 13.15 15.05 -0.41
CA TYR A 94 12.32 13.90 -0.04
C TYR A 94 11.77 13.16 -1.26
N TYR A 95 11.16 13.88 -2.21
CA TYR A 95 10.60 13.28 -3.42
C TYR A 95 11.68 12.77 -4.38
N GLN A 96 12.82 13.47 -4.48
CA GLN A 96 13.97 13.01 -5.26
C GLN A 96 14.53 11.70 -4.71
N ASN A 97 14.67 11.58 -3.38
CA ASN A 97 15.13 10.36 -2.72
C ASN A 97 14.15 9.19 -2.92
N ALA A 98 12.84 9.45 -2.88
CA ALA A 98 11.83 8.46 -3.17
C ALA A 98 11.94 7.96 -4.62
N ASN A 99 12.05 8.87 -5.59
CA ASN A 99 12.22 8.52 -7.00
C ASN A 99 13.47 7.66 -7.23
N ASN A 100 14.60 8.05 -6.64
CA ASN A 100 15.84 7.29 -6.72
C ASN A 100 15.70 5.89 -6.09
N TYR A 101 14.98 5.78 -4.97
CA TYR A 101 14.67 4.50 -4.36
C TYR A 101 13.85 3.61 -5.32
N PHE A 102 12.78 4.12 -5.92
CA PHE A 102 11.93 3.33 -6.83
C PHE A 102 12.67 2.89 -8.10
N ILE A 103 13.49 3.76 -8.68
CA ILE A 103 14.30 3.45 -9.86
C ILE A 103 15.26 2.28 -9.59
N ARG A 104 15.79 2.17 -8.36
CA ARG A 104 16.76 1.13 -7.97
C ARG A 104 16.12 -0.23 -7.64
N LEU A 105 14.79 -0.30 -7.50
CA LEU A 105 14.11 -1.58 -7.26
C LEU A 105 14.26 -2.52 -8.47
N SER A 106 14.27 -3.83 -8.22
CA SER A 106 14.28 -4.82 -9.29
C SER A 106 13.00 -4.78 -10.12
N ASP A 107 13.07 -5.24 -11.37
CA ASP A 107 11.91 -5.33 -12.24
C ASP A 107 10.82 -6.23 -11.65
N LYS A 108 11.21 -7.28 -10.92
CA LYS A 108 10.29 -8.12 -10.16
C LYS A 108 9.43 -7.28 -9.20
N VAL A 109 10.07 -6.45 -8.38
CA VAL A 109 9.36 -5.56 -7.45
C VAL A 109 8.55 -4.51 -8.20
N LYS A 110 9.12 -3.89 -9.23
CA LYS A 110 8.41 -2.87 -10.02
C LYS A 110 7.18 -3.43 -10.72
N LYS A 111 7.16 -4.71 -11.11
CA LYS A 111 5.97 -5.39 -11.66
C LYS A 111 4.95 -5.77 -10.59
N ALA A 112 5.40 -6.08 -9.38
CA ALA A 112 4.53 -6.49 -8.27
C ALA A 112 3.61 -5.37 -7.76
N PHE A 113 4.07 -4.12 -7.81
CA PHE A 113 3.41 -3.01 -7.15
C PHE A 113 3.03 -1.90 -8.12
N THR A 114 1.87 -1.29 -7.90
CA THR A 114 1.53 -0.01 -8.56
C THR A 114 2.38 1.12 -7.98
N VAL A 115 2.42 2.27 -8.67
CA VAL A 115 3.14 3.45 -8.17
C VAL A 115 2.60 3.91 -6.81
N ASN A 116 1.28 3.89 -6.62
CA ASN A 116 0.64 4.27 -5.35
C ASN A 116 1.03 3.33 -4.21
N GLU A 117 1.12 2.04 -4.48
CA GLU A 117 1.50 1.03 -3.49
C GLU A 117 2.96 1.19 -3.08
N LEU A 118 3.86 1.45 -4.05
CA LEU A 118 5.26 1.75 -3.76
C LEU A 118 5.39 3.02 -2.89
N TRP A 119 4.61 4.05 -3.16
CA TRP A 119 4.56 5.26 -2.33
C TRP A 119 4.04 4.96 -0.92
N TYR A 120 2.98 4.16 -0.80
CA TYR A 120 2.46 3.74 0.48
C TYR A 120 3.54 3.03 1.30
N ILE A 121 4.22 2.05 0.71
CA ILE A 121 5.31 1.29 1.36
C ILE A 121 6.43 2.24 1.77
N TYR A 122 6.85 3.14 0.87
CA TYR A 122 7.91 4.11 1.14
C TYR A 122 7.63 5.01 2.34
N MET A 123 6.37 5.42 2.52
CA MET A 123 5.93 6.28 3.63
C MET A 123 5.69 5.51 4.92
N TYR A 124 4.99 4.37 4.86
CA TYR A 124 4.37 3.77 6.04
C TYR A 124 4.97 2.44 6.46
N ASP A 125 5.59 1.68 5.55
CA ASP A 125 6.14 0.34 5.86
C ASP A 125 7.65 0.27 5.65
N GLN A 126 8.41 0.75 6.64
CA GLN A 126 9.87 0.79 6.55
C GLN A 126 10.50 -0.62 6.54
N LYS A 127 9.83 -1.63 7.10
CA LYS A 127 10.31 -3.01 7.10
C LYS A 127 10.21 -3.59 5.69
N LEU A 128 9.05 -3.47 5.06
CA LEU A 128 8.86 -3.91 3.67
C LEU A 128 9.72 -3.08 2.72
N LYS A 129 9.78 -1.75 2.86
CA LYS A 129 10.68 -0.88 2.08
C LYS A 129 12.12 -1.40 2.08
N LYS A 130 12.67 -1.78 3.25
CA LYS A 130 14.02 -2.35 3.32
C LYS A 130 14.08 -3.70 2.59
N HIS A 131 13.11 -4.58 2.82
CA HIS A 131 13.06 -5.89 2.19
C HIS A 131 13.01 -5.82 0.66
N LEU A 132 12.24 -4.89 0.08
CA LEU A 132 12.14 -4.72 -1.38
C LEU A 132 13.50 -4.45 -2.05
N THR A 133 14.44 -3.79 -1.35
CA THR A 133 15.79 -3.53 -1.89
C THR A 133 16.67 -4.77 -1.98
N LEU A 134 16.29 -5.86 -1.32
CA LEU A 134 17.04 -7.12 -1.30
C LEU A 134 16.58 -8.09 -2.39
N ILE A 135 15.44 -7.81 -3.03
CA ILE A 135 14.84 -8.67 -4.05
C ILE A 135 15.46 -8.36 -5.40
N LYS A 136 16.07 -9.37 -6.03
CA LYS A 136 16.70 -9.27 -7.36
C LYS A 136 15.74 -9.69 -8.46
#